data_AF-A0A8T0DY22-F1
#
_entry.id   AF-A0A8T0DY22-F1
#
_cell.length_a   1.000
_cell.length_b   1.000
_cell.length_c   1.000
_cell.angle_alpha   90.00
_cell.angle_beta   90.00
_cell.angle_gamma   90.00
#
_symmetry.space_group_name_H-M   'P 1'
#
loop_
_entity.id
_entity.type
_entity.pdbx_description
1 polymer ?
#
loop_
_entity_poly.entity_id
_entity_poly.type
_entity_poly.pdbx_seq_one_letter_code
_entity_poly.pdbx_strand_id
1 'polypeptide(L)'
;MAARTLAWIRSLPVPEGAPEQLIRAAKLIPDQIEHVTEDVYAHYLSDGVVLGYLLAALDPSMAAKLEAMKTWNVSSLSYVDAVLQRKRIEIFLQYARAVGVDKSTLFTVDELNKSTNLGQVVRCLNSLRMLHGSKSGPPGYWDSTQ
;
A
#
# COMPACT_ATOMS: atom_id res chain seq x y z
N MET A 1 -8.31 10.56 7.56
CA MET A 1 -8.47 9.49 6.54
C MET A 1 -7.12 8.88 6.14
N ALA A 2 -6.10 9.66 5.78
CA ALA A 2 -4.76 9.17 5.44
C ALA A 2 -4.08 8.33 6.55
N ALA A 3 -4.06 8.83 7.79
CA ALA A 3 -3.54 8.04 8.92
C ALA A 3 -4.29 6.70 9.09
N ARG A 4 -5.60 6.68 8.82
CA ARG A 4 -6.41 5.45 8.93
C ARG A 4 -6.04 4.40 7.87
N THR A 5 -5.69 4.80 6.64
CA THR A 5 -5.24 3.84 5.63
C THR A 5 -3.88 3.25 5.99
N LEU A 6 -2.95 4.04 6.55
CA LEU A 6 -1.67 3.51 7.06
C LEU A 6 -1.87 2.58 8.27
N ALA A 7 -2.72 2.97 9.23
CA ALA A 7 -3.05 2.13 10.39
C ALA A 7 -3.68 0.79 9.95
N TRP A 8 -4.57 0.83 8.95
CA TRP A 8 -5.12 -0.39 8.35
C TRP A 8 -4.03 -1.29 7.77
N ILE A 9 -3.16 -0.76 6.90
CA ILE A 9 -2.06 -1.52 6.31
C ILE A 9 -1.23 -2.18 7.42
N ARG A 10 -0.87 -1.42 8.45
CA ARG A 10 -0.05 -1.89 9.57
C ARG A 10 -0.71 -3.00 10.39
N SER A 11 -2.04 -3.03 10.43
CA SER A 11 -2.86 -4.00 11.17
C SER A 11 -3.13 -5.30 10.41
N LEU A 12 -2.81 -5.38 9.11
CA LEU A 12 -3.02 -6.59 8.34
C LEU A 12 -2.14 -7.74 8.87
N PRO A 13 -2.62 -9.00 8.80
CA PRO A 13 -1.82 -10.15 9.17
C PRO A 13 -0.54 -10.21 8.32
N VAL A 14 0.57 -10.60 8.94
CA VAL A 14 1.84 -10.74 8.23
C VAL A 14 1.71 -11.90 7.24
N PRO A 15 1.86 -11.66 5.93
CA PRO A 15 1.70 -12.71 4.93
C PRO A 15 2.85 -13.71 4.98
N GLU A 16 2.50 -15.00 5.03
CA GLU A 16 3.47 -16.10 4.99
C GLU A 16 4.14 -16.17 3.61
N GLY A 17 5.47 -16.34 3.58
CA GLY A 17 6.25 -16.46 2.35
C GLY A 17 6.40 -15.16 1.55
N ALA A 18 6.01 -14.00 2.10
CA ALA A 18 6.25 -12.72 1.45
C ALA A 18 7.70 -12.23 1.63
N PRO A 19 8.25 -11.48 0.66
CA PRO A 19 9.60 -10.95 0.78
C PRO A 19 9.81 -10.13 2.05
N GLU A 20 10.93 -10.37 2.73
CA GLU A 20 11.23 -9.76 4.04
C GLU A 20 11.19 -8.22 3.98
N GLN A 21 11.63 -7.64 2.86
CA GLN A 21 11.61 -6.18 2.65
C GLN A 21 10.19 -5.58 2.65
N LEU A 22 9.19 -6.32 2.15
CA LEU A 22 7.79 -5.87 2.20
C LEU A 22 7.30 -5.81 3.65
N ILE A 23 7.63 -6.86 4.41
CA ILE A 23 7.29 -6.97 5.84
C ILE A 23 7.99 -5.85 6.63
N ARG A 24 9.28 -5.59 6.36
CA ARG A 24 10.04 -4.50 7.00
C ARG A 24 9.44 -3.14 6.69
N ALA A 25 9.12 -2.86 5.43
CA ALA A 25 8.52 -1.58 5.03
C ALA A 25 7.20 -1.33 5.75
N ALA A 26 6.30 -2.33 5.82
CA ALA A 26 5.05 -2.20 6.54
C ALA A 26 5.24 -1.97 8.04
N LYS A 27 6.28 -2.56 8.66
CA LYS A 27 6.62 -2.36 10.08
C LYS A 27 7.16 -0.97 10.41
N LEU A 28 7.64 -0.20 9.42
CA LEU A 28 8.06 1.19 9.62
C LEU A 28 6.88 2.14 9.85
N ILE A 29 5.67 1.74 9.43
CA ILE A 29 4.45 2.46 9.79
C ILE A 29 4.22 2.26 11.30
N PRO A 30 4.04 3.35 12.09
CA PRO A 30 3.74 3.25 13.50
C PRO A 30 2.48 2.43 13.76
N ASP A 31 2.49 1.64 14.83
CA ASP A 31 1.35 0.86 15.31
C ASP A 31 0.17 1.75 15.74
N GLN A 32 0.47 2.92 16.30
CA GLN A 32 -0.50 3.95 16.67
C GLN A 32 -0.23 5.22 15.85
N ILE A 33 -1.01 5.40 14.78
CA ILE A 33 -0.95 6.60 13.93
C ILE A 33 -2.32 7.26 13.87
N GLU A 34 -2.44 8.41 14.55
CA GLU A 34 -3.67 9.21 14.59
C GLU A 34 -3.66 10.33 13.55
N HIS A 35 -2.50 10.97 13.39
CA HIS A 35 -2.29 12.10 12.50
C HIS A 35 -1.04 11.86 11.64
N VAL A 36 -1.11 12.29 10.38
CA VAL A 36 0.01 12.19 9.44
C VAL A 36 -0.06 13.38 8.49
N THR A 37 1.09 13.99 8.20
CA THR A 37 1.21 15.00 7.14
C THR A 37 1.22 14.33 5.77
N GLU A 38 0.98 15.09 4.71
CA GLU A 38 1.06 14.60 3.33
C GLU A 38 2.45 14.05 3.00
N ASP A 39 3.51 14.74 3.43
CA ASP A 39 4.89 14.29 3.20
C ASP A 39 5.20 12.96 3.88
N VAL A 40 4.77 12.80 5.14
CA VAL A 40 4.98 11.54 5.88
C VAL A 40 4.12 10.43 5.27
N TYR A 41 2.90 10.74 4.83
CA TYR A 41 2.04 9.76 4.16
C TYR A 41 2.65 9.28 2.83
N ALA A 42 3.12 10.22 2.01
CA ALA A 42 3.79 9.91 0.76
C ALA A 42 5.08 9.11 1.00
N HIS A 43 5.86 9.47 2.03
CA HIS A 43 7.11 8.79 2.37
C HIS A 43 6.93 7.28 2.58
N TYR A 44 5.83 6.85 3.21
CA TYR A 44 5.56 5.42 3.42
C TYR A 44 5.15 4.66 2.17
N LEU A 45 4.66 5.34 1.13
CA LEU A 45 3.97 4.70 0.01
C LEU A 45 4.67 4.89 -1.34
N SER A 46 5.42 5.99 -1.53
CA SER A 46 5.96 6.41 -2.81
C SER A 46 7.05 5.50 -3.36
N ASP A 47 7.73 4.74 -2.51
CA ASP A 47 8.68 3.72 -2.97
C ASP A 47 8.00 2.46 -3.55
N GLY A 48 6.67 2.32 -3.34
CA GLY A 48 5.83 1.21 -3.77
C GLY A 48 6.03 -0.10 -2.99
N VAL A 49 6.93 -0.17 -2.01
CA VAL A 49 7.26 -1.40 -1.28
C VAL A 49 6.13 -1.78 -0.31
N VAL A 50 5.56 -0.80 0.40
CA VAL A 50 4.37 -1.02 1.25
C VAL A 50 3.15 -1.46 0.43
N LEU A 51 3.05 -1.01 -0.83
CA LEU A 51 1.98 -1.47 -1.73
C LEU A 51 2.17 -2.95 -2.12
N GLY A 52 3.41 -3.42 -2.24
CA GLY A 52 3.71 -4.85 -2.38
C GLY A 52 3.28 -5.66 -1.16
N TYR A 53 3.52 -5.15 0.04
CA TYR A 53 3.04 -5.78 1.28
C TYR A 53 1.51 -5.94 1.27
N LEU A 54 0.78 -4.90 0.86
CA LEU A 54 -0.67 -4.95 0.72
C LEU A 54 -1.14 -6.10 -0.19
N LEU A 55 -0.49 -6.29 -1.34
CA LEU A 55 -0.82 -7.38 -2.27
C LEU A 55 -0.69 -8.75 -1.60
N ALA A 56 0.43 -8.99 -0.92
CA ALA A 56 0.67 -10.27 -0.25
C ALA A 56 -0.27 -10.49 0.94
N ALA A 57 -0.58 -9.44 1.70
CA ALA A 57 -1.44 -9.50 2.88
C ALA A 57 -2.92 -9.70 2.53
N LEU A 58 -3.37 -9.18 1.39
CA LEU A 58 -4.75 -9.28 0.93
C LEU A 58 -5.02 -10.51 0.06
N ASP A 59 -3.99 -11.04 -0.59
CA ASP A 59 -4.06 -12.24 -1.42
C ASP A 59 -2.82 -13.13 -1.21
N PRO A 60 -2.93 -14.20 -0.40
CA PRO A 60 -1.83 -15.12 -0.14
C PRO A 60 -1.24 -15.75 -1.41
N SER A 61 -2.02 -15.86 -2.50
CA SER A 61 -1.52 -16.39 -3.78
C SER A 61 -0.50 -15.46 -4.46
N MET A 62 -0.43 -14.20 -4.03
CA MET A 62 0.55 -13.23 -4.51
C MET A 62 1.90 -13.40 -3.84
N ALA A 63 1.99 -13.89 -2.60
CA ALA A 63 3.24 -13.93 -1.83
C ALA A 63 4.39 -14.61 -2.60
N ALA A 64 4.16 -15.82 -3.11
CA ALA A 64 5.15 -16.55 -3.92
C ALA A 64 5.51 -15.84 -5.24
N LYS A 65 4.53 -15.19 -5.87
CA LYS A 65 4.78 -14.40 -7.10
C LYS A 65 5.65 -13.20 -6.81
N LEU A 66 5.40 -12.51 -5.68
CA LEU A 66 6.18 -11.36 -5.27
C LEU A 66 7.62 -11.77 -4.94
N GLU A 67 7.81 -12.87 -4.21
CA GLU A 67 9.15 -13.38 -3.88
C GLU A 67 10.01 -13.66 -5.12
N ALA A 68 9.42 -14.18 -6.19
CA ALA A 68 10.13 -14.44 -7.44
C ALA A 68 10.51 -13.15 -8.22
N MET A 69 9.93 -11.99 -7.89
CA MET A 69 10.16 -10.74 -8.61
C MET A 69 11.30 -9.93 -8.00
N LYS A 70 12.34 -9.66 -8.79
CA LYS A 70 13.42 -8.71 -8.42
C LYS A 70 12.92 -7.26 -8.22
N THR A 71 11.69 -6.96 -8.62
CA THR A 71 11.11 -5.63 -8.58
C THR A 71 10.97 -5.07 -7.16
N TRP A 72 10.91 -5.92 -6.14
CA TRP A 72 10.76 -5.47 -4.74
C TRP A 72 12.06 -4.98 -4.11
N ASN A 73 13.22 -5.29 -4.70
CA ASN A 73 14.52 -4.87 -4.20
C ASN A 73 14.71 -3.36 -4.33
N VAL A 74 15.12 -2.69 -3.26
CA VAL A 74 15.51 -1.28 -3.28
C VAL A 74 16.95 -1.15 -3.77
N SER A 75 17.19 -0.29 -4.76
CA SER A 75 18.54 -0.03 -5.27
C SER A 75 19.15 1.21 -4.62
N SER A 76 20.45 1.19 -4.34
CA SER A 76 21.20 2.39 -3.95
C SER A 76 21.42 3.36 -5.12
N LEU A 77 21.20 2.92 -6.36
CA LEU A 77 21.30 3.75 -7.56
C LEU A 77 19.95 4.43 -7.82
N SER A 78 19.87 5.75 -7.64
CA SER A 78 18.63 6.52 -7.68
C SER A 78 17.84 6.36 -8.97
N TYR A 79 18.50 6.35 -10.14
CA TYR A 79 17.84 6.18 -11.43
C TYR A 79 17.26 4.77 -11.62
N VAL A 80 17.92 3.74 -11.06
CA VAL A 80 17.41 2.36 -11.09
C VAL A 80 16.20 2.25 -10.18
N ASP A 81 16.30 2.78 -8.96
CA ASP A 81 15.20 2.67 -8.00
C ASP A 81 13.98 3.46 -8.48
N ALA A 82 14.14 4.64 -9.11
CA ALA A 82 13.03 5.37 -9.72
C ALA A 82 12.25 4.52 -10.75
N VAL A 83 12.93 3.69 -11.53
CA VAL A 83 12.27 2.75 -12.48
C VAL A 83 11.50 1.67 -11.72
N LEU A 84 12.08 1.13 -10.65
CA LEU A 84 11.45 0.11 -9.82
C LEU A 84 10.24 0.64 -9.04
N GLN A 85 10.32 1.84 -8.48
CA GLN A 85 9.21 2.50 -7.77
C GLN A 85 7.97 2.60 -8.67
N ARG A 86 8.15 3.14 -9.88
CA ARG A 86 7.07 3.21 -10.88
C ARG A 86 6.47 1.84 -11.15
N LYS A 87 7.32 0.83 -11.37
CA LYS A 87 6.87 -0.55 -11.65
C LYS A 87 6.12 -1.17 -10.46
N ARG A 88 6.57 -0.97 -9.23
CA ARG A 88 5.89 -1.47 -8.01
C ARG A 88 4.48 -0.88 -7.89
N ILE A 89 4.34 0.43 -8.14
CA ILE A 89 3.04 1.10 -8.13
C ILE A 89 2.15 0.62 -9.27
N GLU A 90 2.69 0.43 -10.47
CA GLU A 90 1.94 -0.14 -11.59
C GLU A 90 1.40 -1.55 -11.28
N ILE A 91 2.21 -2.41 -10.64
CA ILE A 91 1.79 -3.74 -10.19
C ILE A 91 0.62 -3.63 -9.19
N PHE A 92 0.70 -2.71 -8.23
CA PHE A 92 -0.40 -2.45 -7.29
C PHE A 92 -1.67 -2.00 -8.03
N LEU A 93 -1.57 -1.06 -8.96
CA LEU A 93 -2.73 -0.54 -9.70
C LEU A 93 -3.37 -1.61 -10.59
N GLN A 94 -2.57 -2.51 -11.17
CA GLN A 94 -3.06 -3.67 -11.92
C GLN A 94 -3.84 -4.62 -11.01
N TYR A 95 -3.32 -4.92 -9.82
CA TYR A 95 -4.00 -5.74 -8.83
C TYR A 95 -5.31 -5.10 -8.36
N ALA A 96 -5.27 -3.83 -7.95
CA ALA A 96 -6.45 -3.09 -7.49
C ALA A 96 -7.58 -3.12 -8.53
N ARG A 97 -7.23 -2.92 -9.82
CA ARG A 97 -8.19 -3.06 -10.92
C ARG A 97 -8.74 -4.48 -11.05
N ALA A 98 -7.87 -5.49 -10.96
CA ALA A 98 -8.26 -6.89 -11.12
C ALA A 98 -9.23 -7.37 -10.03
N VAL A 99 -9.11 -6.84 -8.80
CA VAL A 99 -10.02 -7.17 -7.68
C VAL A 99 -11.26 -6.28 -7.63
N GLY A 100 -11.45 -5.37 -8.59
CA GLY A 100 -12.69 -4.61 -8.77
C GLY A 100 -12.70 -3.18 -8.21
N VAL A 101 -11.53 -2.60 -7.88
CA VAL A 101 -11.47 -1.17 -7.54
C VAL A 101 -11.88 -0.35 -8.76
N ASP A 102 -12.90 0.50 -8.59
CA ASP A 102 -13.45 1.31 -9.66
C ASP A 102 -12.38 2.22 -10.28
N LYS A 103 -12.39 2.34 -11.62
CA LYS A 103 -11.39 3.10 -12.37
C LYS A 103 -11.33 4.57 -11.93
N SER A 104 -12.44 5.18 -11.54
CA SER A 104 -12.50 6.56 -11.04
C SER A 104 -11.89 6.73 -9.65
N THR A 105 -11.66 5.63 -8.92
CA THR A 105 -11.02 5.62 -7.60
C THR A 105 -9.54 5.26 -7.63
N LEU A 106 -9.04 4.70 -8.75
CA LEU A 106 -7.61 4.44 -8.94
C LEU A 106 -6.85 5.76 -9.03
N PHE A 107 -5.64 5.79 -8.46
CA PHE A 107 -4.67 6.86 -8.66
C PHE A 107 -3.71 6.49 -9.80
N THR A 108 -2.88 7.44 -10.21
CA THR A 108 -1.79 7.25 -11.19
C THR A 108 -0.43 7.20 -10.51
N VAL A 109 0.57 6.59 -11.16
CA VAL A 109 1.94 6.51 -10.63
C VAL A 109 2.47 7.89 -10.22
N ASP A 110 2.22 8.91 -11.04
CA ASP A 110 2.70 10.27 -10.82
C ASP A 110 2.00 10.95 -9.62
N GLU A 111 0.71 10.67 -9.39
CA GLU A 111 -0.04 11.22 -8.25
C GLU A 111 0.53 10.76 -6.90
N LEU A 112 1.12 9.57 -6.85
CA LEU A 112 1.81 9.07 -5.67
C LEU A 112 3.30 9.48 -5.64
N ASN A 113 4.06 9.24 -6.71
CA ASN A 113 5.50 9.53 -6.73
C ASN A 113 5.84 11.01 -6.57
N LYS A 114 4.98 11.89 -7.07
CA LYS A 114 5.17 13.34 -7.00
C LYS A 114 4.24 13.99 -5.97
N SER A 115 3.50 13.18 -5.21
CA SER A 115 2.53 13.64 -4.20
C SER A 115 1.51 14.65 -4.71
N THR A 116 1.14 14.61 -6.00
CA THR A 116 0.25 15.63 -6.59
C THR A 116 -1.23 15.41 -6.29
N ASN A 117 -1.62 14.20 -5.85
CA ASN A 117 -3.00 13.91 -5.47
C ASN A 117 -3.10 12.74 -4.46
N LEU A 118 -2.59 12.95 -3.26
CA LEU A 118 -2.63 11.92 -2.20
C LEU A 118 -4.06 11.61 -1.74
N GLY A 119 -5.00 12.53 -1.93
CA GLY A 119 -6.43 12.29 -1.69
C GLY A 119 -6.98 11.14 -2.53
N GLN A 120 -6.56 11.02 -3.80
CA GLN A 120 -6.93 9.91 -4.67
C GLN A 120 -6.30 8.58 -4.21
N VAL A 121 -5.05 8.62 -3.74
CA VAL A 121 -4.38 7.44 -3.15
C VAL A 121 -5.15 6.92 -1.94
N VAL A 122 -5.58 7.81 -1.04
CA VAL A 122 -6.39 7.46 0.13
C VAL A 122 -7.73 6.84 -0.28
N ARG A 123 -8.41 7.40 -1.29
CA ARG A 123 -9.68 6.85 -1.81
C ARG A 123 -9.50 5.46 -2.39
N CYS A 124 -8.46 5.24 -3.19
CA CYS A 124 -8.11 3.94 -3.77
C CYS A 124 -7.90 2.88 -2.67
N LEU A 125 -7.09 3.19 -1.66
CA LEU A 125 -6.80 2.27 -0.56
C LEU A 125 -8.03 1.97 0.29
N ASN A 126 -8.88 2.97 0.55
CA ASN A 126 -10.13 2.73 1.26
C ASN A 126 -11.12 1.88 0.44
N SER A 127 -11.20 2.08 -0.88
CA SER A 127 -11.99 1.25 -1.78
C SER A 127 -11.53 -0.22 -1.73
N LEU A 128 -10.21 -0.43 -1.84
CA LEU A 128 -9.60 -1.75 -1.72
C LEU A 128 -9.90 -2.43 -0.38
N ARG A 129 -9.78 -1.69 0.74
CA ARG A 129 -10.13 -2.19 2.08
C ARG A 129 -11.57 -2.70 2.15
N MET A 130 -12.52 -1.93 1.60
CA MET A 130 -13.95 -2.27 1.62
C MET A 130 -14.22 -3.54 0.81
N LEU A 131 -13.61 -3.70 -0.37
CA LEU A 131 -13.77 -4.89 -1.21
C LEU A 131 -13.30 -6.17 -0.52
N HIS A 132 -12.21 -6.10 0.26
CA HIS A 132 -11.70 -7.24 1.01
C HIS A 132 -12.44 -7.47 2.36
N GLY A 133 -13.50 -6.71 2.67
CA GLY A 133 -14.25 -6.85 3.91
C GLY A 133 -13.40 -6.64 5.17
N SER A 134 -12.25 -5.98 5.04
CA SER A 134 -11.24 -5.92 6.09
C SER A 134 -11.69 -5.00 7.23
N LYS A 135 -12.01 -5.59 8.39
CA LYS A 135 -12.20 -4.86 9.65
C LYS A 135 -10.89 -4.58 10.40
N SER A 136 -9.76 -5.04 9.86
CA SER A 136 -8.42 -4.85 10.42
C SER A 136 -8.15 -3.36 10.67
N GLY A 137 -7.71 -3.04 11.89
CA GLY A 137 -7.44 -1.70 12.38
C GLY A 137 -7.53 -1.69 13.90
N PRO A 138 -7.17 -0.58 14.57
CA PRO A 138 -7.42 -0.43 15.99
C PRO A 138 -8.91 -0.65 16.34
N PRO A 139 -9.26 -1.12 17.54
CA PRO A 139 -10.66 -1.23 17.97
C PRO A 139 -11.40 0.11 17.83
N GLY A 140 -12.60 0.11 17.24
CA GLY A 140 -13.42 1.32 17.05
C GLY A 140 -13.00 2.25 15.92
N TYR A 141 -11.90 1.98 15.19
CA TYR A 141 -11.38 2.88 14.14
C TYR A 141 -12.27 2.97 12.88
N TRP A 142 -13.10 1.94 12.65
CA TRP A 142 -14.04 1.85 11.52
C TRP A 142 -15.50 1.81 11.95
N ASP A 143 -15.75 1.80 13.26
CA ASP A 143 -17.09 1.82 13.83
C ASP A 143 -17.57 3.27 13.86
N SER A 144 -17.97 3.75 12.68
CA SER A 144 -18.76 4.96 12.51
C SER A 144 -19.69 4.73 11.32
N THR A 145 -20.65 3.83 11.52
CA THR A 145 -21.95 3.95 10.87
C THR A 145 -22.81 4.80 11.79
N GLN A 146 -22.83 6.12 11.55
CA GLN A 146 -24.04 6.94 11.42
C GLN A 146 -23.72 8.13 10.51
#